data_AF-A0A9W8YZS7-F1
#
_entry.id   AF-A0A9W8YZS7-F1
#
_cell.length_a   1.000
_cell.length_b   1.000
_cell.length_c   1.000
_cell.angle_alpha   90.00
_cell.angle_beta   90.00
_cell.angle_gamma   90.00
#
_symmetry.space_group_name_H-M   'P 1'
#
loop_
_entity.id
_entity.type
_entity.pdbx_description
1 polymer ?
#
loop_
_entity_poly.entity_id
_entity_poly.type
_entity_poly.pdbx_seq_one_letter_code
_entity_poly.pdbx_strand_id
1 'polypeptide(L)'
;MRFFALASLISLVSAAPAASSLETRAQVLSETIDWPSSAHSSGNIEYQYRITPASGDEYTVEFFNSAAANSGSVYAYKAAAVGTGSDGSSVSKTLSAQTSASFTLQKSGTQVQITIDTA
;
A
#
# COMPACT_ATOMS: atom_id res chain seq x y z
N MET A 1 -42.57 -32.76 32.24
CA MET A 1 -42.26 -31.43 32.83
C MET A 1 -40.91 -31.60 33.53
N ARG A 2 -39.81 -31.00 33.02
CA ARG A 2 -39.23 -29.70 33.44
C ARG A 2 -39.09 -29.67 34.98
N PHE A 3 -37.92 -29.49 35.60
CA PHE A 3 -37.01 -28.34 35.45
C PHE A 3 -35.57 -28.65 35.90
N PHE A 4 -34.62 -27.96 35.24
CA PHE A 4 -33.20 -27.79 35.55
C PHE A 4 -32.97 -26.66 36.58
N ALA A 5 -31.85 -26.70 37.32
CA ALA A 5 -30.96 -25.57 37.67
C ALA A 5 -29.82 -26.08 38.59
N LEU A 6 -28.54 -26.07 38.18
CA LEU A 6 -27.53 -24.99 38.10
C LEU A 6 -26.73 -24.79 39.40
N ALA A 7 -25.40 -24.96 39.32
CA ALA A 7 -24.45 -24.64 40.39
C ALA A 7 -23.15 -24.00 39.82
N SER A 8 -22.63 -23.04 40.59
CA SER A 8 -21.53 -22.04 40.45
C SER A 8 -20.24 -22.47 39.71
N LEU A 9 -19.57 -21.62 38.90
CA LEU A 9 -18.85 -20.32 39.08
C LEU A 9 -17.37 -20.45 39.56
N ILE A 10 -16.47 -19.66 38.91
CA ILE A 10 -15.05 -19.32 39.22
C ILE A 10 -14.01 -20.25 38.54
N SER A 11 -12.92 -19.87 37.83
CA SER A 11 -12.10 -18.63 37.72
C SER A 11 -11.32 -18.55 36.38
N LEU A 12 -10.74 -17.36 36.13
CA LEU A 12 -9.98 -16.89 34.97
C LEU A 12 -8.63 -17.59 34.69
N VAL A 13 -8.28 -17.70 33.40
CA VAL A 13 -6.91 -17.58 32.84
C VAL A 13 -7.07 -16.81 31.52
N SER A 14 -6.82 -15.50 31.49
CA SER A 14 -5.53 -14.86 31.22
C SER A 14 -4.83 -15.35 29.94
N ALA A 15 -5.09 -14.66 28.83
CA ALA A 15 -4.09 -13.97 28.03
C ALA A 15 -4.77 -13.45 26.76
N ALA A 16 -5.06 -12.15 26.74
CA ALA A 16 -5.22 -11.47 25.46
C ALA A 16 -3.91 -11.66 24.67
N PRO A 17 -3.93 -12.12 23.41
CA PRO A 17 -2.78 -11.85 22.57
C PRO A 17 -2.67 -10.33 22.51
N ALA A 18 -1.53 -9.82 22.96
CA ALA A 18 -1.19 -8.41 22.94
C ALA A 18 -1.62 -7.85 21.58
N ALA A 19 -2.53 -6.88 21.60
CA ALA A 19 -2.69 -5.98 20.48
C ALA A 19 -1.31 -5.36 20.27
N SER A 20 -0.60 -5.85 19.25
CA SER A 20 0.67 -5.28 18.83
C SER A 20 0.46 -3.78 18.69
N SER A 21 1.27 -3.06 19.45
CA SER A 21 1.16 -1.63 19.73
C SER A 21 1.01 -0.79 18.46
N LEU A 22 0.12 0.20 18.56
CA LEU A 22 -0.02 1.40 17.74
C LEU A 22 1.26 1.82 16.99
N GLU A 23 1.27 1.57 15.69
CA GLU A 23 1.48 2.62 14.69
C GLU A 23 0.49 2.33 13.55
N THR A 24 -0.75 2.83 13.69
CA THR A 24 -1.57 3.04 12.50
C THR A 24 -0.88 4.14 11.70
N ARG A 25 0.14 3.78 10.91
CA ARG A 25 0.59 4.64 9.81
C ARG A 25 -0.67 4.90 9.00
N ALA A 26 -1.08 6.16 8.93
CA ALA A 26 -2.23 6.54 8.13
C ALA A 26 -1.83 6.30 6.66
N GLN A 27 -2.25 5.15 6.14
CA GLN A 27 -2.12 4.83 4.73
C GLN A 27 -2.98 5.82 3.96
N VAL A 28 -2.35 6.51 3.01
CA VAL A 28 -3.01 7.59 2.27
C VAL A 28 -3.68 7.04 1.01
N LEU A 29 -3.05 6.05 0.37
CA LEU A 29 -3.59 5.36 -0.80
C LEU A 29 -3.13 3.88 -0.81
N SER A 30 -4.04 2.97 -1.13
CA SER A 30 -3.68 1.67 -1.69
C SER A 30 -4.65 1.34 -2.81
N GLU A 31 -4.13 1.18 -4.02
CA GLU A 31 -4.89 0.92 -5.23
C GLU A 31 -4.30 -0.30 -5.92
N THR A 32 -5.15 -1.22 -6.36
CA THR A 32 -4.74 -2.37 -7.19
C THR A 32 -5.38 -2.22 -8.55
N ILE A 33 -4.56 -2.27 -9.59
CA ILE A 33 -4.94 -1.94 -10.95
C ILE A 33 -4.49 -3.09 -11.84
N ASP A 34 -5.34 -3.53 -12.76
CA ASP A 34 -4.87 -4.40 -13.85
C ASP A 34 -3.77 -3.67 -14.64
N TRP A 35 -2.74 -4.39 -15.06
CA TRP A 35 -1.65 -3.79 -15.81
C TRP A 35 -2.20 -2.98 -17.00
N PRO A 36 -2.01 -1.65 -17.03
CA PRO A 36 -2.75 -0.81 -17.97
C PRO A 36 -2.19 -1.00 -19.38
N SER A 37 -3.04 -1.01 -20.41
CA SER A 37 -2.58 -1.07 -21.81
C SER A 37 -2.08 0.27 -22.36
N SER A 38 -2.34 1.36 -21.62
CA SER A 38 -1.94 2.74 -21.91
C SER A 38 -1.46 3.43 -20.62
N ALA A 39 -1.09 4.71 -20.68
CA ALA A 39 -0.74 5.44 -19.46
C ALA A 39 -1.93 5.50 -18.48
N HIS A 40 -1.67 5.25 -17.21
CA HIS A 40 -2.58 5.41 -16.07
C HIS A 40 -2.00 6.44 -15.11
N SER A 41 -2.83 7.27 -14.49
CA SER A 41 -2.38 8.25 -13.48
C SER A 41 -3.48 8.47 -12.45
N SER A 42 -3.09 8.59 -11.18
CA SER A 42 -3.99 8.79 -10.05
C SER A 42 -3.23 9.46 -8.89
N GLY A 43 -3.96 9.86 -7.86
CA GLY A 43 -3.46 10.62 -6.72
C GLY A 43 -4.29 11.87 -6.42
N ASN A 44 -3.68 12.80 -5.69
CA ASN A 44 -4.26 14.09 -5.30
C ASN A 44 -3.25 15.25 -5.52
N ILE A 45 -3.52 16.42 -4.93
CA ILE A 45 -2.65 17.60 -5.09
C ILE A 45 -1.29 17.48 -4.36
N GLU A 46 -1.17 16.63 -3.34
CA GLU A 46 0.04 16.43 -2.55
C GLU A 46 0.89 15.25 -3.05
N TYR A 47 0.26 14.16 -3.49
CA TYR A 47 0.93 12.98 -4.01
C TYR A 47 0.27 12.49 -5.29
N GLN A 48 1.07 12.10 -6.27
CA GLN A 48 0.60 11.61 -7.56
C GLN A 48 1.47 10.46 -8.03
N TYR A 49 0.91 9.63 -8.90
CA TYR A 49 1.69 8.65 -9.63
C TYR A 49 1.20 8.49 -11.07
N ARG A 50 2.10 8.00 -11.91
CA ARG A 50 1.83 7.64 -13.29
C ARG A 50 2.47 6.30 -13.61
N ILE A 51 1.75 5.46 -14.33
CA ILE A 51 2.22 4.18 -14.84
C ILE A 51 2.10 4.24 -16.36
N THR A 52 3.21 4.06 -17.07
CA THR A 52 3.22 4.10 -18.54
C THR A 52 3.84 2.80 -19.07
N PRO A 53 3.21 2.12 -20.05
CA PRO A 53 3.86 1.00 -20.72
C PRO A 53 5.14 1.49 -21.40
N ALA A 54 6.24 0.76 -21.20
CA ALA A 54 7.53 1.07 -21.80
C ALA A 54 7.73 0.20 -23.06
N SER A 55 8.33 -0.98 -22.89
CA SER A 55 8.56 -1.95 -23.99
C SER A 55 8.35 -3.37 -23.51
N GLY A 56 7.74 -4.21 -24.35
CA GLY A 56 7.42 -5.58 -23.99
C GLY A 56 6.52 -5.62 -22.75
N ASP A 57 7.01 -6.28 -21.70
CA ASP A 57 6.34 -6.42 -20.41
C ASP A 57 6.88 -5.45 -19.35
N GLU A 58 7.59 -4.38 -19.71
CA GLU A 58 8.07 -3.37 -18.76
C GLU A 58 7.14 -2.16 -18.66
N TYR A 59 7.01 -1.63 -17.44
CA TYR A 59 6.25 -0.42 -17.15
C TYR A 59 7.12 0.59 -16.43
N THR A 60 7.08 1.84 -16.88
CA THR A 60 7.67 2.96 -16.14
C THR A 60 6.67 3.45 -15.10
N VAL A 61 7.09 3.46 -13.84
CA VAL A 61 6.33 4.04 -12.73
C VAL A 61 7.01 5.32 -12.29
N GLU A 62 6.23 6.38 -12.20
CA GLU A 62 6.67 7.69 -11.74
C GLU A 62 5.85 8.09 -10.51
N PHE A 63 6.55 8.57 -9.49
CA PHE A 63 5.96 9.09 -8.27
C PHE A 63 6.32 10.56 -8.11
N PHE A 64 5.36 11.35 -7.66
CA PHE A 64 5.51 12.78 -7.45
C PHE A 64 4.97 13.14 -6.06
N ASN A 65 5.81 13.76 -5.24
CA ASN A 65 5.37 14.46 -4.04
C ASN A 65 5.30 15.95 -4.40
N SER A 66 4.08 16.42 -4.67
CA SER A 66 3.77 17.79 -5.07
C SER A 66 3.34 18.68 -3.89
N ALA A 67 3.42 18.17 -2.66
CA ALA A 67 3.17 18.96 -1.46
C ALA A 67 4.07 20.21 -1.42
N ALA A 68 3.62 21.25 -0.70
CA ALA A 68 4.36 22.50 -0.60
C ALA A 68 5.75 22.28 0.02
N ALA A 69 6.79 22.96 -0.49
CA ALA A 69 8.19 22.73 -0.12
C ALA A 69 8.49 22.75 1.40
N ASN A 70 7.67 23.47 2.19
CA ASN A 70 7.84 23.63 3.63
C ASN A 70 6.75 22.93 4.45
N SER A 71 5.95 22.04 3.86
CA SER A 71 4.88 21.34 4.59
C SER A 71 5.40 20.26 5.54
N GLY A 72 6.64 19.79 5.33
CA GLY A 72 7.17 18.61 6.01
C GLY A 72 6.57 17.29 5.51
N SER A 73 5.76 17.31 4.45
CA SER A 73 5.14 16.11 3.90
C SER A 73 6.20 15.21 3.26
N VAL A 74 6.39 14.03 3.84
CA VAL A 74 7.22 12.96 3.31
C VAL A 74 6.33 11.74 3.13
N TYR A 75 6.38 11.15 1.94
CA TYR A 75 5.58 9.96 1.63
C TYR A 75 6.48 8.80 1.19
N ALA A 76 6.12 7.61 1.63
CA ALA A 76 6.67 6.35 1.16
C ALA A 76 5.76 5.83 0.05
N TYR A 77 6.27 5.77 -1.17
CA TYR A 77 5.60 5.21 -2.33
C TYR A 77 6.11 3.79 -2.57
N LYS A 78 5.21 2.90 -2.95
CA LYS A 78 5.54 1.52 -3.32
C LYS A 78 4.73 1.12 -4.54
N ALA A 79 5.39 0.49 -5.51
CA ALA A 79 4.73 -0.25 -6.58
C ALA A 79 5.13 -1.73 -6.47
N ALA A 80 4.15 -2.63 -6.56
CA ALA A 80 4.38 -4.07 -6.50
C ALA A 80 3.55 -4.79 -7.57
N ALA A 81 4.18 -5.69 -8.30
CA ALA A 81 3.48 -6.64 -9.16
C ALA A 81 2.74 -7.68 -8.30
N VAL A 82 1.46 -7.93 -8.58
CA VAL A 82 0.59 -8.87 -7.82
C VAL A 82 -0.29 -9.70 -8.76
N GLY A 83 -0.60 -10.95 -8.41
CA GLY A 83 -1.44 -11.85 -9.22
C GLY A 83 -1.23 -13.33 -8.92
N THR A 84 -1.40 -14.19 -9.94
CA THR A 84 -1.12 -15.63 -9.80
C THR A 84 0.20 -15.96 -10.49
N GLY A 85 1.25 -16.21 -9.70
CA GLY A 85 2.60 -16.53 -10.19
C GLY A 85 3.71 -16.13 -9.21
N SER A 86 4.94 -16.00 -9.72
CA SER A 86 6.07 -15.42 -8.97
C SER A 86 5.88 -13.91 -8.81
N ASP A 87 4.97 -13.53 -7.92
CA ASP A 87 4.82 -12.17 -7.44
C ASP A 87 6.03 -11.83 -6.55
N GLY A 88 6.57 -10.61 -6.68
CA GLY A 88 7.69 -10.21 -5.84
C GLY A 88 8.47 -8.99 -6.29
N SER A 89 8.38 -8.62 -7.58
CA SER A 89 8.96 -7.35 -8.04
C SER A 89 8.22 -6.20 -7.37
N SER A 90 8.89 -5.56 -6.43
CA SER A 90 8.41 -4.33 -5.81
C SER A 90 9.54 -3.34 -5.66
N VAL A 91 9.19 -2.07 -5.82
CA VAL A 91 10.10 -0.95 -5.65
C VAL A 91 9.42 0.01 -4.70
N SER A 92 10.17 0.49 -3.71
CA SER A 92 9.72 1.54 -2.82
C SER A 92 10.69 2.72 -2.84
N LYS A 93 10.13 3.93 -2.73
CA LYS A 93 10.84 5.21 -2.69
C LYS A 93 10.19 6.11 -1.66
N THR A 94 11.01 6.78 -0.87
CA THR A 94 10.56 7.83 0.04
C THR A 94 10.88 9.18 -0.59
N LEU A 95 9.88 10.04 -0.73
CA LEU A 95 10.01 11.34 -1.39
C LEU A 95 9.62 12.47 -0.43
N SER A 96 10.51 13.44 -0.29
CA SER A 96 10.22 14.72 0.36
C SER A 96 9.37 15.61 -0.55
N ALA A 97 8.75 16.65 0.02
CA ALA A 97 7.97 17.63 -0.74
C ALA A 97 8.75 18.18 -1.96
N GLN A 98 8.04 18.41 -3.06
CA GLN A 98 8.58 18.89 -4.34
C GLN A 98 9.64 17.97 -5.00
N THR A 99 9.60 16.66 -4.73
CA THR A 99 10.50 15.69 -5.36
C THR A 99 9.74 14.61 -6.12
N SER A 100 10.42 13.97 -7.05
CA SER A 100 9.88 12.87 -7.85
C SER A 100 10.91 11.74 -8.00
N ALA A 101 10.41 10.55 -8.32
CA ALA A 101 11.24 9.42 -8.71
C ALA A 101 10.58 8.65 -9.85
N SER A 102 11.41 8.04 -10.69
CA SER A 102 10.99 7.15 -11.77
C SER A 102 11.80 5.86 -11.70
N PHE A 103 11.15 4.74 -12.03
CA PHE A 103 11.79 3.44 -12.16
C PHE A 103 10.99 2.54 -13.11
N THR A 104 11.65 1.53 -13.66
CA THR A 104 10.99 0.47 -14.41
C THR A 104 10.56 -0.66 -13.46
N LEU A 105 9.40 -1.22 -13.74
CA LEU A 105 8.85 -2.37 -13.07
C LEU A 105 8.46 -3.40 -14.13
N GLN A 106 9.02 -4.60 -14.01
CA GLN A 106 8.65 -5.72 -14.86
C GLN A 106 7.23 -6.16 -14.49
N LYS A 107 6.35 -6.23 -15.49
CA LYS A 107 5.04 -6.85 -15.37
C LYS A 107 5.23 -8.30 -14.94
N SER A 108 4.65 -8.61 -13.79
CA SER A 108 4.45 -9.97 -13.27
C SER A 108 3.04 -10.05 -12.72
N GLY A 109 2.48 -11.26 -12.65
CA GLY A 109 1.10 -11.46 -12.26
C GLY A 109 0.11 -10.78 -13.21
N THR A 110 -1.04 -10.36 -12.67
CA THR A 110 -2.16 -9.79 -13.44
C THR A 110 -2.34 -8.30 -13.17
N GLN A 111 -1.81 -7.81 -12.06
CA GLN A 111 -2.08 -6.49 -11.52
C GLN A 111 -0.82 -5.84 -10.96
N VAL A 112 -0.91 -4.52 -10.76
CA VAL A 112 0.05 -3.73 -10.00
C VAL A 112 -0.67 -3.09 -8.81
N GLN A 113 -0.09 -3.24 -7.63
CA GLN A 113 -0.51 -2.55 -6.43
C GLN A 113 0.36 -1.32 -6.22
N ILE A 114 -0.27 -0.15 -6.11
CA ILE A 114 0.36 1.11 -5.70
C ILE A 114 -0.05 1.39 -4.26
N THR A 115 0.93 1.65 -3.40
CA THR A 115 0.69 2.06 -2.01
C THR A 115 1.45 3.35 -1.73
N ILE A 116 0.79 4.31 -1.08
CA ILE A 116 1.37 5.58 -0.67
C ILE A 116 1.01 5.80 0.79
N ASP A 117 2.05 5.89 1.62
CA ASP A 117 1.95 6.05 3.06
C ASP A 117 2.65 7.33 3.50
N THR A 118 2.22 7.89 4.63
CA THR A 118 3.03 8.87 5.35
C THR A 118 4.32 8.20 5.84
N ALA A 119 5.48 8.82 5.57
CA ALA A 119 6.80 8.25 5.85
C ALA A 119 7.25 8.48 7.29
#